data_AF-A0A2M7FKU5-F1
#
_entry.id   AF-A0A2M7FKU5-F1
#
_cell.length_a   1.000
_cell.length_b   1.000
_cell.length_c   1.000
_cell.angle_alpha   90.00
_cell.angle_beta   90.00
_cell.angle_gamma   90.00
#
_symmetry.space_group_name_H-M   'P 1'
#
loop_
_entity.id
_entity.type
_entity.pdbx_description
1 polymer ?
#
loop_
_entity_poly.entity_id
_entity_poly.type
_entity_poly.pdbx_seq_one_letter_code
_entity_poly.pdbx_strand_id
1 'polypeptide(L)'
;MKTSWSIRSRLIWAAALVLAVFLAGAGWAVQQAHADSVLAQRYSRLQTTIYLLLAAAELDVGGAIIMPDELAEPRLTLPRSGLYASIARADGKASWQS
;
A
#
# COMPACT_ATOMS: atom_id res chain seq x y z
N MET A 1 -38.57 -7.70 -46.92
CA MET A 1 -38.63 -8.82 -45.97
C MET A 1 -38.47 -8.27 -44.56
N LYS A 2 -39.55 -8.17 -43.78
CA LYS A 2 -39.48 -7.73 -42.38
C LYS A 2 -39.04 -8.93 -41.54
N THR A 3 -37.76 -8.99 -41.17
CA THR A 3 -37.27 -9.97 -40.20
C THR A 3 -37.90 -9.67 -38.85
N SER A 4 -39.02 -10.33 -38.54
CA SER A 4 -39.66 -10.25 -37.23
C SER A 4 -38.69 -10.82 -36.20
N TRP A 5 -38.07 -9.93 -35.43
CA TRP A 5 -37.14 -10.30 -34.38
C TRP A 5 -37.86 -11.21 -33.38
N SER A 6 -37.46 -12.49 -33.33
CA SER A 6 -38.09 -13.51 -32.50
C SER A 6 -38.04 -13.10 -31.03
N ILE A 7 -39.13 -13.30 -30.29
CA ILE A 7 -39.22 -13.04 -28.84
C ILE A 7 -38.08 -13.74 -28.09
N ARG A 8 -37.69 -14.95 -28.54
CA ARG A 8 -36.52 -15.68 -28.01
C ARG A 8 -35.22 -14.91 -28.16
N SER A 9 -34.94 -14.35 -29.33
CA SER A 9 -33.72 -13.57 -29.55
C SER A 9 -33.69 -12.28 -28.72
N ARG A 10 -34.83 -11.61 -28.50
CA ARG A 10 -34.89 -10.46 -27.58
C ARG A 10 -34.60 -10.87 -26.14
N LEU A 11 -35.12 -12.02 -25.70
CA LEU A 11 -34.90 -12.55 -24.35
C LEU A 11 -33.43 -12.93 -24.12
N ILE A 12 -32.80 -13.59 -25.09
CA ILE A 12 -31.37 -13.97 -25.02
C ILE A 12 -30.49 -12.73 -24.95
N TRP A 13 -30.75 -11.72 -25.78
CA TRP A 13 -30.00 -10.46 -25.74
C TRP A 13 -30.18 -9.71 -24.42
N ALA A 14 -31.38 -9.68 -23.87
CA ALA A 14 -31.64 -9.07 -22.56
C ALA A 14 -30.89 -9.81 -21.44
N ALA A 15 -30.92 -11.15 -21.43
CA ALA A 15 -30.21 -11.95 -20.45
C ALA A 15 -28.68 -11.77 -20.54
N ALA A 16 -28.14 -11.74 -21.76
CA ALA A 16 -26.71 -11.51 -21.98
C ALA A 16 -26.28 -10.12 -21.50
N LEU A 17 -27.09 -9.09 -21.76
CA LEU A 17 -26.82 -7.72 -21.32
C LEU A 17 -26.86 -7.61 -19.80
N VAL A 18 -27.87 -8.20 -19.14
CA VAL A 18 -27.96 -8.24 -17.67
C VAL A 18 -26.75 -8.96 -17.07
N LEU A 19 -26.36 -10.11 -17.64
CA LEU A 19 -25.20 -10.86 -17.18
C LEU A 19 -23.91 -10.06 -17.33
N ALA A 20 -23.72 -9.37 -18.47
CA ALA A 20 -22.55 -8.54 -18.71
C ALA A 20 -22.47 -7.36 -17.72
N VAL A 21 -23.60 -6.69 -17.44
CA VAL A 21 -23.67 -5.61 -16.45
C VAL A 21 -23.37 -6.14 -15.04
N PHE A 22 -23.90 -7.31 -14.69
CA PHE A 22 -23.64 -7.93 -13.39
C PHE A 22 -22.16 -8.30 -13.21
N LEU A 23 -21.55 -8.91 -14.23
CA LEU A 23 -20.12 -9.25 -14.23
C LEU A 23 -19.23 -8.00 -14.16
N ALA A 24 -19.56 -6.96 -14.92
CA ALA A 24 -18.84 -5.69 -14.87
C ALA A 24 -18.95 -5.03 -13.48
N GLY A 25 -20.15 -5.03 -12.89
CA GLY A 25 -20.38 -4.50 -11.54
C GLY A 25 -19.65 -5.29 -10.46
N ALA A 26 -19.68 -6.62 -10.53
CA ALA A 26 -18.95 -7.48 -9.61
C ALA A 26 -17.42 -7.31 -9.75
N GLY A 27 -16.91 -7.26 -10.98
CA GLY A 27 -15.50 -7.00 -11.26
C GLY A 27 -15.06 -5.62 -10.78
N TRP A 28 -15.91 -4.61 -10.92
CA TRP A 28 -15.64 -3.27 -10.40
C TRP A 28 -15.66 -3.23 -8.87
N ALA A 29 -16.64 -3.87 -8.22
CA ALA A 29 -16.71 -3.96 -6.76
C ALA A 29 -15.50 -4.69 -6.17
N VAL A 30 -15.05 -5.76 -6.82
CA VAL A 30 -13.82 -6.50 -6.44
C VAL A 30 -12.60 -5.61 -6.62
N GLN A 31 -12.46 -4.91 -7.75
CA GLN A 31 -11.35 -3.98 -7.97
C GLN A 31 -11.34 -2.83 -6.96
N GLN A 32 -12.51 -2.30 -6.59
CA GLN A 32 -12.63 -1.24 -5.57
C GLN A 32 -12.21 -1.77 -4.19
N ALA A 33 -12.67 -2.96 -3.81
CA ALA A 33 -12.27 -3.61 -2.56
C ALA A 33 -10.76 -3.88 -2.50
N HIS A 34 -10.13 -4.18 -3.64
CA HIS A 34 -8.68 -4.32 -3.72
C HIS A 34 -7.93 -2.98 -3.73
N ALA A 35 -8.45 -1.94 -4.38
CA ALA A 35 -7.82 -0.62 -4.43
C ALA A 35 -7.71 0.00 -3.03
N ASP A 36 -8.77 -0.09 -2.22
CA ASP A 36 -8.77 0.38 -0.84
C ASP A 36 -7.84 -0.46 0.06
N SER A 37 -7.74 -1.76 -0.21
CA SER A 37 -6.85 -2.68 0.53
C SER A 37 -5.36 -2.44 0.25
N VAL A 38 -4.99 -2.06 -0.99
CA VAL A 38 -3.59 -1.84 -1.38
C VAL A 38 -3.04 -0.54 -0.78
N LEU A 39 -3.86 0.51 -0.66
CA LEU A 39 -3.46 1.76 -0.02
C LEU A 39 -3.39 1.64 1.51
N ALA A 40 -4.39 1.02 2.15
CA ALA A 40 -4.39 0.84 3.60
C ALA A 40 -3.22 -0.03 4.10
N GLN A 41 -2.85 -1.09 3.36
CA GLN A 41 -1.70 -1.95 3.69
C GLN A 41 -0.35 -1.25 3.52
N ARG A 42 -0.25 -0.23 2.67
CA ARG A 42 1.00 0.53 2.49
C ARG A 42 1.21 1.50 3.65
N TYR A 43 0.17 2.20 4.09
CA TYR A 43 0.26 3.15 5.20
C TYR A 43 0.54 2.47 6.54
N SER A 44 -0.10 1.34 6.83
CA SER A 44 0.13 0.62 8.10
C SER A 44 1.58 0.16 8.22
N ARG A 45 2.19 -0.31 7.12
CA ARG A 45 3.60 -0.72 7.10
C ARG A 45 4.55 0.44 7.36
N LEU A 46 4.36 1.59 6.71
CA LEU A 46 5.22 2.76 6.94
C LEU A 46 5.15 3.24 8.40
N GLN A 47 3.96 3.28 8.98
CA GLN A 47 3.78 3.73 10.36
C GLN A 47 4.47 2.77 11.35
N THR A 48 4.34 1.45 11.15
CA THR A 48 5.06 0.46 11.97
C THR A 48 6.58 0.62 11.86
N THR A 49 7.11 0.82 10.65
CA THR A 49 8.56 1.03 10.45
C THR A 49 9.06 2.28 11.17
N ILE A 50 8.29 3.39 11.15
CA ILE A 50 8.63 4.61 11.89
C ILE A 50 8.64 4.37 13.40
N TYR A 51 7.65 3.66 13.95
CA TYR A 51 7.62 3.36 15.38
C TYR A 51 8.76 2.44 15.82
N LEU A 52 9.15 1.48 14.98
CA LEU A 52 10.30 0.61 15.25
C LEU A 52 11.62 1.38 15.20
N LEU A 53 11.77 2.31 14.24
CA LEU A 53 12.90 3.23 14.18
C LEU A 53 12.97 4.12 15.42
N LEU A 54 11.83 4.65 15.88
CA LEU A 54 11.76 5.47 17.10
C LEU A 54 12.08 4.65 18.35
N ALA A 55 11.63 3.40 18.41
CA ALA A 55 11.90 2.50 19.53
C ALA A 55 13.37 2.03 19.57
N ALA A 56 14.02 1.93 18.42
CA ALA A 56 15.44 1.58 18.30
C ALA A 56 16.38 2.78 18.54
N ALA A 57 15.89 4.00 18.38
CA ALA A 57 16.68 5.20 18.58
C ALA A 57 16.87 5.49 20.08
N GLU A 58 18.07 5.23 20.58
CA GLU A 58 18.47 5.56 21.94
C GLU A 58 19.22 6.91 21.96
N LEU A 59 19.22 7.58 23.12
CA LEU A 59 20.03 8.78 23.33
C LEU A 59 21.11 8.51 24.38
N ASP A 60 22.35 8.89 24.05
CA ASP A 60 23.45 8.89 25.01
C ASP A 60 23.25 9.96 26.09
N VAL A 61 24.02 9.90 27.18
CA VAL A 61 24.08 10.90 28.27
C VAL A 61 24.46 12.30 27.73
N GLY A 62 25.22 12.35 26.63
CA GLY A 62 25.53 13.58 25.87
C GLY A 62 24.44 14.02 24.89
N GLY A 63 23.32 13.31 24.86
CA GLY A 63 22.18 13.55 23.98
C GLY A 63 22.41 13.15 22.54
N ALA A 64 23.44 12.37 22.19
CA ALA A 64 23.68 11.85 20.83
C ALA A 64 22.70 10.73 20.46
N ILE A 65 22.24 10.66 19.21
CA ILE A 65 21.36 9.56 18.75
C ILE A 65 22.24 8.33 18.50
N ILE A 66 21.97 7.24 19.20
CA ILE A 66 22.60 5.95 19.03
C ILE A 66 21.57 5.01 18.40
N MET A 67 21.97 4.33 17.33
CA MET A 67 21.16 3.33 16.66
C MET A 67 21.84 1.97 16.76
N PRO A 68 21.07 0.88 16.93
CA PRO A 68 21.61 -0.47 16.95
C PRO A 68 22.10 -0.90 15.57
N ASP A 69 23.11 -1.78 15.54
CA ASP A 69 23.70 -2.30 14.30
C ASP A 69 22.68 -3.10 13.46
N GLU A 70 21.73 -3.78 14.12
CA GLU A 70 20.62 -4.47 13.48
C GLU A 70 19.29 -3.74 13.74
N LEU A 71 18.66 -3.31 12.65
CA LEU A 71 17.35 -2.66 12.67
C LEU A 71 16.25 -3.68 12.38
N ALA A 72 15.09 -3.49 12.98
CA ALA A 72 13.92 -4.36 12.77
C ALA A 72 13.46 -4.41 11.30
N GLU A 73 13.83 -3.41 10.49
CA GLU A 73 13.76 -3.45 9.03
C GLU A 73 15.18 -3.66 8.46
N PRO A 74 15.56 -4.90 8.08
CA PRO A 74 16.93 -5.23 7.67
C PRO A 74 17.40 -4.41 6.47
N ARG A 75 16.47 -4.01 5.60
CA ARG A 75 16.77 -3.20 4.41
C ARG A 75 17.40 -1.85 4.76
N LEU A 76 17.19 -1.33 5.96
CA LEU A 76 17.85 -0.09 6.41
C LEU A 76 19.34 -0.33 6.72
N THR A 77 19.74 -1.53 7.12
CA THR A 77 21.16 -1.86 7.38
C THR A 77 21.91 -2.23 6.09
N LEU A 78 21.21 -2.60 5.02
CA LEU A 78 21.84 -3.00 3.76
C LEU A 78 22.13 -1.80 2.84
N PRO A 79 23.39 -1.62 2.38
CA PRO A 79 23.69 -0.64 1.35
C PRO A 79 22.96 -1.00 0.04
N ARG A 80 22.43 0.02 -0.66
CA ARG A 80 21.68 -0.12 -1.93
C ARG A 80 20.37 -0.91 -1.83
N SER A 81 19.74 -0.97 -0.65
CA SER A 81 18.43 -1.61 -0.47
C SER A 81 17.25 -0.87 -1.14
N GLY A 82 17.49 0.38 -1.56
CA GLY A 82 16.46 1.29 -2.08
C GLY A 82 15.51 1.83 -0.99
N LEU A 83 15.78 1.55 0.29
CA LEU A 83 15.04 2.06 1.43
C LEU A 83 16.00 2.86 2.31
N TYR A 84 15.65 4.11 2.58
CA TYR A 84 16.50 5.04 3.33
C TYR A 84 15.66 5.69 4.41
N ALA A 85 16.25 5.88 5.59
CA ALA A 85 15.65 6.60 6.69
C ALA A 85 16.67 7.63 7.23
N SER A 86 16.17 8.77 7.67
CA SER A 86 16.96 9.75 8.39
C SER A 86 16.23 10.23 9.63
N ILE A 87 16.97 10.42 10.73
CA ILE A 87 16.46 10.97 11.97
C ILE A 87 17.22 12.26 12.22
N ALA A 88 16.53 13.40 12.10
CA ALA A 88 17.10 14.71 12.34
C ALA A 88 16.69 15.23 13.71
N ARG A 89 17.64 15.80 14.45
CA ARG A 89 17.34 16.56 15.66
C ARG A 89 16.76 17.93 15.30
N ALA A 90 15.83 18.43 16.12
CA ALA A 90 15.18 19.73 15.93
C ALA A 90 16.15 20.93 15.95
N ASP A 91 17.36 20.75 16.50
CA ASP A 91 18.43 21.76 16.50
C ASP A 91 19.32 21.74 15.25
N GLY A 92 19.09 20.80 14.31
CA GLY A 92 19.83 20.63 13.06
C GLY A 92 21.25 20.07 13.20
N LYS A 93 21.70 19.68 14.41
CA LYS A 93 23.11 19.36 14.67
C LYS A 93 23.48 17.88 14.62
N ALA A 94 22.50 16.99 14.75
CA ALA A 94 22.74 15.55 14.68
C ALA A 94 21.68 14.89 13.80
N SER A 95 22.14 14.26 12.72
CA SER A 95 21.32 13.46 11.83
C SER A 95 21.92 12.06 11.70
N TRP A 96 21.15 11.04 12.08
CA TRP A 96 21.48 9.66 11.71
C TRP A 96 20.86 9.37 10.34
N GLN A 97 21.59 8.66 9.49
CA GLN A 97 21.16 8.23 8.16
C GLN A 97 21.70 6.82 7.88
N SER A 98 20.88 5.99 7.24
CA SER A 98 21.28 4.69 6.68
C SER A 98 21.25 4.69 5.17
#